data_AF-A0A0C1CQM1-F1
#
_entry.id   AF-A0A0C1CQM1-F1
#
_cell.length_a   1.000
_cell.length_b   1.000
_cell.length_c   1.000
_cell.angle_alpha   90.00
_cell.angle_beta   90.00
_cell.angle_gamma   90.00
#
_symmetry.space_group_name_H-M   'P 1'
#
loop_
_entity.id
_entity.type
_entity.pdbx_description
1 polymer ?
#
loop_
_entity_poly.entity_id
_entity_poly.type
_entity_poly.pdbx_seq_one_letter_code
_entity_poly.pdbx_strand_id
1 'polypeptide(L)' 'MNTFINEEEKLKHPYYKLMELRGDVLESELNTWSRLDLIEWLCWNDRNGVYRDEQSLQEFDNILSKEEAIEIITRQITEA' A
#
# COMPACT_ATOMS: atom_id res chain seq x y z
N MET A 1 0.40 11.16 20.62
CA MET A 1 1.70 10.76 20.04
C MET A 1 1.57 10.78 18.53
N ASN A 2 2.12 11.80 17.84
CA ASN A 2 2.24 11.77 16.39
C ASN A 2 3.56 11.07 16.06
N THR A 3 3.49 9.81 15.65
CA THR A 3 4.62 9.09 15.06
C THR A 3 4.87 9.67 13.68
N PHE A 4 5.60 10.79 13.64
CA PHE A 4 6.30 11.23 12.44
C PHE A 4 7.31 10.13 12.10
N ILE A 5 6.90 9.14 11.31
CA ILE A 5 7.86 8.32 10.59
C ILE A 5 8.57 9.33 9.67
N ASN A 6 9.80 9.69 10.04
CA ASN A 6 10.67 10.58 9.26
C ASN A 6 10.78 10.01 7.84
N GLU A 7 10.82 10.88 6.83
CA GLU A 7 10.97 10.46 5.43
C GLU A 7 12.27 9.66 5.21
N GLU A 8 13.29 9.85 6.06
CA GLU A 8 14.49 9.02 6.12
C GLU A 8 14.25 7.58 6.61
N GLU A 9 13.29 7.37 7.53
CA GLU A 9 12.90 6.04 7.99
C GLU A 9 11.98 5.35 6.98
N LYS A 10 11.22 6.14 6.20
CA LYS A 10 10.52 5.65 5.01
C LYS A 10 11.52 5.08 3.98
N LEU A 11 12.61 5.78 3.70
CA LEU A 11 13.64 5.34 2.75
C LEU A 11 14.35 4.03 3.13
N LYS A 12 14.38 3.68 4.42
CA LYS A 12 14.95 2.41 4.91
C LYS A 12 13.95 1.27 4.95
N HIS A 13 12.66 1.56 4.76
CA HIS A 13 11.64 0.54 4.83
C HIS A 13 11.71 -0.34 3.56
N PRO A 14 11.58 -1.67 3.67
CA PRO A 14 11.55 -2.57 2.51
C PRO A 14 10.48 -2.20 1.48
N TYR A 15 9.47 -1.43 1.90
CA TYR A 15 8.37 -0.91 1.08
C TYR A 15 8.83 0.09 0.02
N TYR A 16 9.93 0.82 0.25
CA TYR A 16 10.49 1.76 -0.72
C TYR A 16 11.06 1.03 -1.94
N LYS A 17 11.71 -0.11 -1.72
CA LYS A 17 12.23 -0.96 -2.81
C LYS A 17 11.13 -1.40 -3.77
N LEU A 18 9.90 -1.51 -3.28
CA LEU A 18 8.74 -1.89 -4.07
C LEU A 18 8.36 -0.82 -5.11
N MET A 19 8.59 0.46 -4.80
CA MET A 19 8.41 1.58 -5.75
C MET A 19 9.42 1.54 -6.91
N GLU A 20 10.54 0.83 -6.74
CA GLU A 20 11.52 0.62 -7.82
C GLU A 20 11.12 -0.53 -8.74
N LEU A 21 10.20 -1.40 -8.32
CA LEU A 21 9.69 -2.51 -9.12
C LEU A 21 8.64 -2.01 -10.13
N ARG A 22 8.63 -2.60 -11.33
CA ARG A 22 7.66 -2.28 -12.40
C ARG A 22 7.25 -3.53 -13.18
N GLY A 23 6.07 -3.49 -13.78
CA GLY A 23 5.52 -4.56 -14.61
C GLY A 23 5.30 -5.87 -13.84
N ASP A 24 5.50 -7.01 -14.51
CA ASP A 24 5.31 -8.35 -13.94
C ASP A 24 6.05 -8.60 -12.61
N VAL A 25 7.20 -7.96 -12.40
CA VAL A 25 8.00 -8.14 -11.18
C VAL A 25 7.30 -7.53 -9.98
N LEU A 26 6.64 -6.38 -10.17
CA LEU A 26 5.85 -5.71 -9.14
C LEU A 26 4.64 -6.56 -8.75
N GLU A 27 3.87 -7.00 -9.74
CA GLU A 27 2.70 -7.86 -9.49
C GLU A 27 3.09 -9.18 -8.84
N SER A 28 4.18 -9.81 -9.26
CA SER A 28 4.69 -11.04 -8.65
C SER A 28 5.03 -10.84 -7.18
N GLU A 29 5.74 -9.76 -6.84
CA GLU A 29 6.08 -9.43 -5.45
C GLU A 29 4.82 -9.16 -4.61
N LEU A 30 3.91 -8.31 -5.11
CA LEU A 30 2.64 -8.01 -4.43
C LEU A 30 1.77 -9.25 -4.23
N ASN A 31 1.83 -10.21 -5.15
CA ASN A 31 1.15 -11.49 -5.00
C ASN A 31 1.71 -12.35 -3.86
N THR A 32 3.00 -12.19 -3.52
CA THR A 32 3.59 -12.88 -2.36
C THR A 32 3.15 -12.30 -1.01
N TRP A 33 2.64 -11.07 -1.01
CA TRP A 33 2.25 -10.36 0.21
C TRP A 33 0.83 -10.73 0.67
N SER A 34 0.57 -10.55 1.97
CA SER A 34 -0.78 -10.72 2.52
C SER A 34 -1.62 -9.47 2.27
N ARG A 35 -2.94 -9.62 2.32
CA ARG A 35 -3.87 -8.48 2.26
C ARG A 35 -3.52 -7.37 3.25
N LEU A 36 -3.16 -7.74 4.47
CA LEU A 36 -2.76 -6.79 5.52
C LEU A 36 -1.47 -6.07 5.17
N ASP A 37 -0.44 -6.77 4.67
CA ASP A 37 0.83 -6.16 4.25
C ASP A 37 0.59 -5.12 3.14
N LEU A 38 -0.28 -5.43 2.17
CA LEU A 38 -0.66 -4.51 1.09
C LEU A 38 -1.36 -3.26 1.63
N ILE A 39 -2.31 -3.43 2.57
CA ILE A 39 -3.01 -2.31 3.23
C ILE A 39 -2.02 -1.46 4.04
N GLU A 40 -1.07 -2.07 4.73
CA GLU A 40 -0.03 -1.34 5.45
C GLU A 40 0.88 -0.55 4.52
N TRP A 41 1.25 -1.11 3.37
CA TRP A 41 1.98 -0.38 2.34
C TRP A 41 1.17 0.80 1.80
N LEU A 42 -0.11 0.61 1.52
CA LEU A 42 -1.00 1.66 1.04
C LEU A 42 -1.14 2.80 2.06
N CYS A 43 -1.37 2.50 3.34
CA CYS A 43 -1.38 3.50 4.41
C CYS A 43 -0.02 4.18 4.60
N TRP A 44 1.07 3.46 4.36
CA TRP A 44 2.42 4.01 4.44
C TRP A 44 2.72 4.97 3.27
N ASN A 45 2.30 4.59 2.08
CA ASN A 45 2.46 5.35 0.84
C ASN A 45 1.58 6.59 0.87
N ASP A 46 0.27 6.40 1.02
CA ASP A 46 -0.73 7.45 1.11
C ASP A 46 -1.31 7.52 2.54
N ARG A 47 -0.79 8.48 3.31
CA ARG A 47 -1.22 8.69 4.71
C ARG A 47 -2.66 9.17 4.85
N ASN A 48 -3.24 9.75 3.80
CA ASN A 48 -4.63 10.20 3.79
C ASN A 48 -5.58 9.10 3.29
N GLY A 49 -5.04 7.97 2.85
CA GLY A 49 -5.79 6.94 2.18
C GLY A 49 -6.57 6.07 3.15
N VAL A 50 -7.72 5.61 2.67
CA VAL A 50 -8.77 4.98 3.47
C VAL A 50 -8.78 3.48 3.21
N TYR A 51 -7.68 2.80 3.52
CA TYR A 51 -7.46 1.41 3.11
C TYR A 51 -7.74 0.37 4.19
N ARG A 52 -7.82 0.79 5.46
CA ARG A 52 -8.14 -0.12 6.56
C ARG A 52 -9.61 -0.52 6.52
N ASP A 53 -9.90 -1.76 6.91
CA ASP A 53 -11.26 -2.32 6.92
C ASP A 53 -12.26 -1.40 7.62
N GLU A 54 -11.91 -0.88 8.80
CA GLU A 54 -12.78 0.01 9.58
C GLU A 54 -13.11 1.30 8.83
N GLN A 55 -12.13 1.89 8.16
CA GLN A 55 -12.32 3.15 7.46
C GLN A 55 -13.01 2.93 6.11
N SER A 56 -12.65 1.87 5.39
CA SER A 56 -13.27 1.51 4.11
C SER A 56 -14.73 1.11 4.29
N LEU A 57 -15.06 0.38 5.36
CA LEU A 57 -16.43 0.06 5.72
C LEU A 57 -17.21 1.32 6.12
N GLN A 58 -16.59 2.26 6.83
CA GLN A 58 -17.25 3.49 7.23
C GLN A 58 -17.55 4.43 6.05
N GLU A 59 -16.63 4.54 5.09
CA GLU A 59 -16.73 5.49 3.97
C GLU A 59 -17.42 4.89 2.73
N PHE A 60 -17.21 3.60 2.48
CA PHE A 60 -17.62 2.92 1.24
C PHE A 60 -18.51 1.69 1.48
N ASP A 61 -18.80 1.33 2.74
CA ASP A 61 -19.53 0.09 3.11
C ASP A 61 -18.93 -1.17 2.45
N ASN A 62 -17.62 -1.17 2.21
CA ASN A 62 -16.91 -2.27 1.57
C ASN A 62 -15.56 -2.52 2.27
N ILE A 63 -15.04 -3.74 2.13
CA ILE A 63 -13.73 -4.13 2.63
C ILE A 63 -12.78 -4.30 1.44
N LEU A 64 -11.63 -3.63 1.50
CA LEU A 64 -10.61 -3.71 0.46
C LEU A 64 -10.08 -5.16 0.34
N SER A 65 -10.29 -5.74 -0.84
CA SER A 65 -9.82 -7.09 -1.16
C SER A 65 -8.33 -7.11 -1.49
N LYS A 66 -7.70 -8.31 -1.44
CA LYS A 66 -6.28 -8.46 -1.80
C LYS A 66 -6.03 -7.98 -3.23
N GLU A 67 -6.85 -8.43 -4.17
CA GLU A 67 -6.72 -8.09 -5.59
C GLU A 67 -6.84 -6.58 -5.82
N GLU A 68 -7.85 -5.95 -5.21
CA GLU A 68 -8.01 -4.48 -5.27
C GLU A 68 -6.81 -3.74 -4.69
N ALA A 69 -6.27 -4.21 -3.56
CA ALA A 69 -5.07 -3.60 -2.97
C ALA A 69 -3.87 -3.68 -3.93
N ILE A 70 -3.67 -4.83 -4.60
CA ILE A 70 -2.61 -5.00 -5.60
C ILE A 70 -2.82 -4.02 -6.76
N GLU A 71 -4.04 -3.93 -7.30
CA GLU A 71 -4.35 -3.00 -8.40
C GLU A 71 -4.08 -1.54 -8.01
N ILE A 72 -4.51 -1.11 -6.82
CA ILE A 72 -4.27 0.27 -6.34
C ILE A 72 -2.78 0.53 -6.20
N ILE A 73 -2.00 -0.40 -5.64
CA ILE A 73 -0.55 -0.24 -5.48
C ILE A 73 0.13 -0.15 -6.85
N THR A 74 -0.18 -1.08 -7.76
CA THR A 74 0.38 -1.10 -9.11
C THR A 74 0.09 0.19 -9.86
N ARG A 75 -1.13 0.73 -9.72
CA ARG A 75 -1.51 2.04 -10.27
C ARG A 75 -0.74 3.18 -9.63
N GLN A 76 -0.62 3.22 -8.29
CA GLN A 76 0.15 4.25 -7.61
C GLN A 76 1.64 4.25 -7.97
N ILE A 77 2.23 3.10 -8.31
CA ILE A 77 3.64 3.01 -8.71
C ILE A 77 3.83 3.31 -10.20
N THR A 78 2.88 2.92 -11.05
CA THR A 78 2.99 3.05 -12.52
C THR A 78 2.50 4.41 -13.03
N GLU A 79 1.48 4.99 -12.38
CA GLU A 79 0.87 6.27 -12.76
C GLU A 79 1.48 7.48 -12.00
N ALA A 80 2.48 7.28 -11.14
CA ALA A 80 3.19 8.34 -10.39
C ALA A 80 4.36 8.98 -11.16
#